data_AF-A0AAU6B9M5-F1
#
_entry.id   AF-A0AAU6B9M5-F1
#
_cell.length_a   1.000
_cell.length_b   1.000
_cell.length_c   1.000
_cell.angle_alpha   90.00
_cell.angle_beta   90.00
_cell.angle_gamma   90.00
#
_symmetry.space_group_name_H-M   'P 1'
#
loop_
_entity.id
_entity.type
_entity.pdbx_description
1 polymer ?
#
loop_
_entity_poly.entity_id
_entity_poly.type
_entity_poly.pdbx_seq_one_letter_code
_entity_poly.pdbx_strand_id
1 'polypeptide(L)'
;MCYSNASGYSETHGLTYVEGYGLTEGGFGCAHAWCVDEHGNVHDPTWPDGLGIAYLGIPFSVNYIREFTERLGNACLLHDAHLDGHRILREGLPVDAILPIGDPVATLA
;
A
#
# COMPACT_ATOMS: atom_id res chain seq x y z
N MET A 1 8.17 6.92 -8.91
CA MET A 1 6.86 6.27 -9.11
C MET A 1 6.63 5.46 -7.85
N CYS A 2 5.69 5.86 -6.98
CA CYS A 2 5.64 5.37 -5.59
C CYS A 2 5.43 3.86 -5.47
N TYR A 3 4.53 3.30 -6.29
CA TYR A 3 4.23 1.86 -6.32
C TYR A 3 5.47 1.00 -6.62
N SER A 4 6.21 1.30 -7.70
CA SER A 4 7.43 0.55 -8.04
C SER A 4 8.54 0.72 -7.00
N ASN A 5 8.70 1.94 -6.45
CA ASN A 5 9.67 2.20 -5.40
C ASN A 5 9.35 1.40 -4.14
N ALA A 6 8.10 1.42 -3.69
CA ALA A 6 7.64 0.69 -2.51
C ALA A 6 7.69 -0.82 -2.70
N SER A 7 7.29 -1.35 -3.87
CA SER A 7 7.39 -2.78 -4.16
C SER A 7 8.85 -3.26 -4.09
N GLY A 8 9.78 -2.57 -4.75
CA GLY A 8 11.20 -2.94 -4.70
C GLY A 8 11.82 -2.76 -3.30
N TYR A 9 11.38 -1.75 -2.55
CA TYR A 9 11.85 -1.51 -1.19
C TYR A 9 11.37 -2.61 -0.23
N SER A 10 10.10 -3.02 -0.36
CA SER A 10 9.50 -4.14 0.37
C SER A 10 10.28 -5.44 0.13
N GLU A 11 10.57 -5.79 -1.12
CA GLU A 11 11.35 -6.98 -1.46
C GLU A 11 12.77 -6.94 -0.89
N THR A 12 13.43 -5.77 -0.99
CA THR A 12 14.83 -5.62 -0.55
C THR A 12 14.96 -5.68 0.97
N HIS A 13 13.99 -5.16 1.71
CA HIS A 13 14.07 -4.99 3.16
C HIS A 13 13.14 -5.93 3.95
N GLY A 14 12.36 -6.78 3.28
CA GLY A 14 11.40 -7.67 3.94
C GLY A 14 10.26 -6.93 4.64
N LEU A 15 9.88 -5.74 4.15
CA LEU A 15 8.81 -4.92 4.74
C LEU A 15 7.46 -5.22 4.08
N THR A 16 6.37 -4.87 4.76
CA THR A 16 5.02 -5.02 4.22
C THR A 16 4.69 -3.87 3.27
N TYR A 17 4.32 -4.18 2.03
CA TYR A 17 3.88 -3.20 1.04
C TYR A 17 2.44 -2.74 1.31
N VAL A 18 2.19 -1.44 1.14
CA VAL A 18 0.90 -0.80 1.40
C VAL A 18 0.52 0.12 0.24
N GLU A 19 -0.74 0.06 -0.19
CA GLU A 19 -1.32 1.09 -1.08
C GLU A 19 -2.49 1.79 -0.40
N GLY A 20 -2.69 3.06 -0.76
CA GLY A 20 -3.81 3.85 -0.29
C GLY A 20 -3.60 5.33 -0.56
N TYR A 21 -3.86 6.15 0.46
CA TYR A 21 -3.70 7.59 0.40
C TYR A 21 -2.68 8.08 1.42
N GLY A 22 -1.72 8.88 0.95
CA GLY A 22 -0.79 9.65 1.78
C GLY A 22 -1.21 11.12 1.80
N LEU A 23 -1.10 11.77 2.96
CA LEU A 23 -1.29 13.20 3.14
C LEU A 23 0.07 13.89 3.31
N THR A 24 0.32 14.92 2.53
CA THR A 24 1.53 15.77 2.65
C THR A 24 1.29 16.95 3.58
N GLU A 25 2.38 17.57 4.08
CA GLU A 25 2.32 18.82 4.86
C GLU A 25 1.51 19.95 4.17
N GLY A 26 1.46 19.95 2.84
CA GLY A 26 0.67 20.91 2.06
C GLY A 26 -0.85 20.70 2.13
N GLY A 27 -1.33 19.67 2.83
CA GLY A 27 -2.75 19.34 2.96
C GLY A 27 -3.32 18.58 1.76
N PHE A 28 -2.49 18.14 0.82
CA PHE A 28 -2.91 17.38 -0.35
C PHE A 28 -2.81 15.88 -0.07
N GLY A 29 -3.96 15.19 -0.10
CA GLY A 29 -4.03 13.74 -0.09
C GLY A 29 -3.96 13.19 -1.52
N CYS A 30 -3.10 12.21 -1.77
CA CYS A 30 -3.01 11.56 -3.07
C CYS A 30 -2.87 10.04 -2.95
N ALA A 31 -3.25 9.34 -4.03
CA ALA A 31 -2.98 7.93 -4.20
C ALA A 31 -1.48 7.68 -4.07
N HIS A 32 -1.08 6.76 -3.20
CA HIS A 32 0.31 6.54 -2.82
C HIS A 32 0.57 5.11 -2.36
N ALA A 33 1.85 4.74 -2.39
CA ALA A 33 2.32 3.45 -1.90
C ALA A 33 3.59 3.62 -1.06
N TRP A 34 3.68 2.84 0.01
CA TRP A 34 4.77 2.88 0.99
C TRP A 34 4.98 1.48 1.56
N CYS A 35 5.91 1.35 2.50
CA CYS A 35 6.15 0.13 3.26
C CYS A 35 5.88 0.34 4.74
N VAL A 36 5.53 -0.72 5.47
CA VAL A 36 5.43 -0.73 6.92
C VAL A 36 6.21 -1.88 7.52
N ASP A 37 6.81 -1.66 8.69
CA ASP A 37 7.43 -2.71 9.49
C ASP A 37 6.42 -3.44 10.38
N GLU A 38 6.88 -4.44 11.14
CA GLU A 38 6.04 -5.24 12.05
C GLU A 38 5.43 -4.43 13.21
N HIS A 39 5.96 -3.23 13.47
CA HIS A 39 5.45 -2.30 14.47
C HIS A 39 4.49 -1.27 13.86
N GLY A 40 4.25 -1.32 12.55
CA GLY A 40 3.39 -0.38 11.84
C GLY A 40 4.06 0.97 11.55
N ASN A 41 5.38 1.10 11.72
CA ASN A 41 6.06 2.34 11.32
C ASN A 41 6.12 2.44 9.80
N VAL A 42 5.90 3.64 9.28
CA VAL A 42 5.93 3.92 7.84
C VAL A 42 7.36 4.10 7.36
N HIS A 43 7.67 3.44 6.24
CA HIS A 43 8.89 3.57 5.46
C HIS A 43 8.50 3.99 4.04
N ASP A 44 8.72 5.26 3.70
CA ASP A 44 8.35 5.82 2.39
C ASP A 44 9.60 6.00 1.52
N PRO A 45 9.85 5.13 0.52
CA PRO A 45 11.03 5.25 -0.34
C PRO A 45 10.88 6.33 -1.43
N THR A 46 9.78 7.09 -1.45
CA THR A 46 9.48 8.06 -2.50
C THR A 46 9.46 9.48 -1.98
N TRP A 47 8.85 9.71 -0.82
CA TRP A 47 8.82 11.03 -0.18
C TRP A 47 10.03 11.21 0.74
N PRO A 48 10.66 12.40 0.75
CA PRO A 48 11.66 12.74 1.76
C PRO A 48 11.05 12.67 3.17
N ASP A 49 11.89 12.34 4.15
CA ASP A 49 11.52 12.32 5.56
C ASP A 49 10.79 13.61 5.97
N GLY A 50 9.65 13.44 6.63
CA GLY A 50 8.81 14.54 7.12
C GLY A 50 7.83 15.13 6.10
N LEU A 51 7.92 14.80 4.81
CA LEU A 51 6.94 15.31 3.82
C LEU A 51 5.55 14.68 4.01
N GLY A 52 5.50 13.38 4.27
CA GLY A 52 4.27 12.65 4.56
C GLY A 52 3.93 12.73 6.04
N ILE A 53 2.71 13.19 6.34
CA ILE A 53 2.25 13.43 7.73
C ILE A 53 1.15 12.48 8.17
N ALA A 54 0.46 11.82 7.25
CA ALA A 54 -0.53 10.79 7.56
C ALA A 54 -0.68 9.80 6.40
N TYR A 55 -1.02 8.56 6.72
CA TYR A 55 -1.11 7.44 5.79
C TYR A 55 -2.36 6.61 6.11
N LEU A 56 -3.18 6.33 5.10
CA LEU A 56 -4.36 5.47 5.20
C LEU A 56 -4.35 4.49 4.04
N GLY A 57 -4.18 3.20 4.33
CA GLY A 57 -4.04 2.19 3.27
C GLY A 57 -4.30 0.77 3.71
N ILE A 58 -4.13 -0.14 2.75
CA ILE A 58 -4.32 -1.58 2.92
C ILE A 58 -2.95 -2.26 2.80
N PRO A 59 -2.45 -2.91 3.87
CA PRO A 59 -1.23 -3.69 3.81
C PRO A 59 -1.47 -5.01 3.09
N PHE A 60 -0.74 -5.25 2.00
CA PHE A 60 -0.90 -6.44 1.17
C PHE A 60 0.13 -7.51 1.50
N SER A 61 -0.29 -8.77 1.45
CA SER A 61 0.62 -9.90 1.62
C SER A 61 1.54 -10.05 0.41
N VAL A 62 2.77 -10.52 0.65
CA VAL A 62 3.74 -10.78 -0.42
C VAL A 62 3.21 -11.77 -1.47
N ASN A 63 2.39 -12.73 -1.06
CA ASN A 63 1.81 -13.71 -1.97
C ASN A 63 0.81 -13.05 -2.92
N TYR A 64 -0.04 -12.16 -2.40
CA TYR A 64 -1.03 -11.46 -3.21
C TYR A 64 -0.38 -10.48 -4.21
N ILE A 65 0.66 -9.78 -3.79
CA ILE A 65 1.45 -8.90 -4.66
C ILE A 65 2.06 -9.72 -5.79
N ARG A 66 2.71 -10.85 -5.47
CA ARG A 66 3.30 -11.76 -6.48
C ARG A 66 2.28 -12.29 -7.48
N GLU A 67 1.13 -12.81 -7.02
CA GLU A 67 0.05 -13.26 -7.90
C GLU A 67 -0.39 -12.15 -8.86
N PHE A 68 -0.57 -10.94 -8.34
CA PHE A 68 -1.01 -9.81 -9.14
C PHE A 68 0.06 -9.39 -10.16
N THR A 69 1.32 -9.29 -9.74
CA THR A 69 2.43 -8.93 -10.63
C THR A 69 2.65 -9.98 -11.72
N GLU A 70 2.55 -11.27 -11.40
CA GLU A 70 2.65 -12.35 -12.39
C GLU A 70 1.55 -12.27 -13.46
N ARG A 71 0.35 -11.84 -13.08
CA ARG A 71 -0.82 -11.80 -13.98
C ARG A 71 -0.96 -10.49 -14.75
N LEU A 72 -0.61 -9.36 -14.13
CA LEU A 72 -0.94 -8.01 -14.61
C LEU A 72 0.30 -7.09 -14.72
N GLY A 73 1.49 -7.55 -14.32
CA GLY A 73 2.72 -6.77 -14.32
C GLY A 73 2.82 -5.77 -13.16
N ASN A 74 3.58 -4.69 -13.34
CA ASN A 74 3.83 -3.68 -12.30
C ASN A 74 2.64 -2.71 -12.08
N ALA A 75 1.41 -3.19 -12.23
CA ALA A 75 0.19 -2.42 -12.02
C ALA A 75 -0.08 -2.22 -10.52
N CYS A 76 -0.72 -1.10 -10.17
CA CYS A 76 -1.08 -0.78 -8.79
C CYS A 76 -2.33 -1.59 -8.37
N LEU A 77 -2.31 -2.21 -7.20
CA LEU A 77 -3.40 -3.08 -6.72
C LEU A 77 -4.74 -2.36 -6.61
N LEU A 78 -4.77 -1.17 -6.01
CA LEU A 78 -5.99 -0.43 -5.74
C LEU A 78 -6.40 0.46 -6.92
N HIS A 79 -5.45 1.23 -7.45
CA HIS A 79 -5.76 2.29 -8.40
C HIS A 79 -5.81 1.80 -9.85
N ASP A 80 -5.21 0.64 -10.17
CA ASP A 80 -5.35 -0.02 -11.47
C ASP A 80 -6.30 -1.22 -11.42
N ALA A 81 -7.23 -1.27 -10.45
CA ALA A 81 -8.19 -2.37 -10.31
C ALA A 81 -9.03 -2.66 -11.57
N HIS A 82 -9.15 -1.70 -12.50
CA HIS A 82 -9.80 -1.89 -13.79
C HIS A 82 -9.07 -2.91 -14.69
N LEU A 83 -7.76 -3.07 -14.56
CA LEU A 83 -6.97 -4.09 -15.27
C LEU A 83 -7.31 -5.50 -14.80
N ASP A 84 -7.83 -5.62 -13.58
CA ASP A 84 -8.37 -6.86 -13.00
C ASP A 84 -9.90 -6.95 -13.11
N GLY A 85 -10.51 -6.22 -14.06
CA GLY A 85 -11.96 -6.19 -14.20
C GLY A 85 -12.69 -5.81 -12.91
N HIS A 86 -12.08 -4.97 -12.07
CA HIS A 86 -12.54 -4.56 -10.75
C HIS A 86 -12.81 -5.73 -9.78
N ARG A 87 -12.07 -6.84 -9.89
CA ARG A 87 -12.23 -8.03 -9.03
C ARG A 87 -12.31 -7.67 -7.54
N ILE A 88 -11.40 -6.84 -7.03
CA ILE A 88 -11.38 -6.41 -5.63
C ILE A 88 -12.68 -5.73 -5.17
N LEU A 89 -13.36 -4.99 -6.05
CA LEU A 89 -14.61 -4.30 -5.74
C LEU A 89 -15.85 -5.19 -5.93
N ARG A 90 -15.76 -6.19 -6.80
CA ARG A 90 -16.87 -7.12 -7.09
C ARG A 90 -16.90 -8.32 -6.16
N GLU A 91 -15.73 -8.85 -5.83
CA GLU A 91 -15.54 -10.14 -5.14
C GLU A 91 -14.90 -9.96 -3.76
N GLY A 92 -14.36 -8.77 -3.47
CA GLY A 92 -13.62 -8.50 -2.24
C GLY A 92 -12.16 -8.94 -2.33
N LEU A 93 -11.47 -8.87 -1.19
CA LEU A 93 -10.11 -9.35 -1.03
C LEU A 93 -10.10 -10.81 -0.54
N PRO A 94 -9.22 -11.68 -1.07
CA PRO A 94 -8.95 -12.99 -0.46
C PRO A 94 -8.56 -12.87 1.01
N VAL A 95 -8.83 -13.92 1.79
CA VAL A 95 -8.61 -13.93 3.26
C VAL A 95 -7.16 -13.68 3.66
N ASP A 96 -6.22 -14.06 2.81
CA ASP A 96 -4.77 -13.96 2.98
C ASP A 96 -4.15 -12.83 2.16
N ALA A 97 -4.97 -11.98 1.53
CA ALA A 97 -4.48 -10.87 0.72
C ALA A 97 -3.97 -9.70 1.57
N ILE A 98 -4.43 -9.57 2.81
CA ILE A 98 -4.07 -8.47 3.71
C ILE A 98 -3.37 -8.97 4.97
N LEU A 99 -2.52 -8.11 5.54
CA LEU A 99 -1.87 -8.36 6.82
C LEU A 99 -2.53 -7.52 7.94
N PRO A 100 -2.67 -8.04 9.16
CA PRO A 100 -3.24 -7.28 10.28
C PRO A 100 -2.19 -6.32 10.88
N ILE A 101 -1.70 -5.38 10.08
CA ILE A 101 -0.67 -4.40 10.47
C ILE A 101 -1.25 -3.00 10.42
N GLY A 102 -0.99 -2.23 11.48
CA GLY A 102 -1.54 -0.90 11.68
C GLY A 102 -2.81 -0.93 12.52
N ASP A 103 -3.05 0.15 13.24
CA ASP A 103 -4.27 0.34 14.01
C ASP A 103 -5.27 1.17 13.20
N PRO A 104 -6.58 0.87 13.27
CA PRO A 104 -7.59 1.84 12.88
C PRO A 104 -7.28 3.14 13.63
N VAL A 105 -7.28 4.27 12.93
CA VAL A 105 -7.21 5.57 13.61
C VAL A 105 -8.37 5.57 14.60
N ALA A 106 -8.05 5.47 15.90
CA ALA A 106 -9.04 5.40 16.95
C ALA A 106 -10.04 6.52 16.68
N THR A 107 -11.32 6.16 16.62
CA THR A 107 -12.42 7.06 16.26
C THR A 107 -12.14 8.42 16.86
N LEU A 108 -11.99 9.45 16.02
CA LEU A 108 -11.77 10.82 16.46
C LEU A 108 -12.80 11.10 17.56
N ALA A 109 -12.32 11.19 18.80
CA ALA A 109 -13.13 11.49 19.97
C ALA A 109 -13.58 12.95 19.94
#